data_AF-A0A440I487-F1
#
_entry.id   AF-A0A440I487-F1
#
_cell.length_a   1.000
_cell.length_b   1.000
_cell.length_c   1.000
_cell.angle_alpha   90.00
_cell.angle_beta   90.00
_cell.angle_gamma   90.00
#
_symmetry.space_group_name_H-M   'P 1'
#
loop_
_entity.id
_entity.type
_entity.pdbx_description
1 polymer ?
#
loop_
_entity_poly.entity_id
_entity_poly.type
_entity_poly.pdbx_seq_one_letter_code
_entity_poly.pdbx_strand_id
1 'polypeptide(L)'
;MSQSALKARTNTAAMRSGRSRIYRPAIPVLVVAVAALLAGCADLKRDSITVGAVPDDYRTTHPIVIAEKNLKIDLPVGAGDRGMTGSQRDTLLGFLDGYDKSAAPTLTISIPSGSANEIAATAAGRDFARLAIASGISRNRIVMTTYQSVSAEASAPIRVAYVSVKAQTERCGRWPEDLLQTSENKHYADFGCSYQNNLASQMANPTDLLGPRKQSDIDAENRSAVIDVYRQRGISEEFFGNSEVEY
;
A
#
# COMPACT_ATOMS: atom_id res chain seq x y z
N MET A 1 11.77 -23.80 -93.47
CA MET A 1 11.82 -24.54 -92.19
C MET A 1 13.25 -25.02 -91.97
N SER A 2 13.78 -24.79 -90.77
CA SER A 2 15.08 -25.25 -90.23
C SER A 2 16.34 -24.63 -90.87
N GLN A 3 17.06 -23.68 -90.22
CA GLN A 3 17.98 -23.86 -89.06
C GLN A 3 18.98 -24.99 -89.33
N SER A 4 20.30 -24.79 -89.49
CA SER A 4 21.35 -24.31 -88.55
C SER A 4 22.70 -24.67 -89.23
N ALA A 5 23.91 -24.19 -88.93
CA ALA A 5 24.48 -23.28 -87.95
C ALA A 5 25.84 -22.78 -88.54
N LEU A 6 26.20 -21.56 -88.16
CA LEU A 6 27.41 -20.86 -88.55
C LEU A 6 28.48 -21.00 -87.43
N LYS A 7 29.74 -21.21 -87.85
CA LYS A 7 31.00 -20.85 -87.15
C LYS A 7 31.28 -21.56 -85.80
N ALA A 8 32.52 -21.73 -85.32
CA ALA A 8 33.79 -21.07 -85.61
C ALA A 8 34.96 -22.02 -85.35
N ARG A 9 36.06 -21.81 -86.08
CA ARG A 9 37.41 -22.26 -85.70
C ARG A 9 37.88 -21.45 -84.48
N THR A 10 38.52 -22.10 -83.53
CA THR A 10 39.39 -21.43 -82.54
C THR A 10 40.64 -22.27 -82.34
N ASN A 11 41.77 -21.69 -82.75
CA ASN A 11 43.09 -22.25 -82.61
C ASN A 11 43.55 -22.14 -81.16
N THR A 12 44.12 -23.22 -80.65
CA THR A 12 44.95 -23.26 -79.45
C THR A 12 46.24 -22.48 -79.70
N ALA A 13 46.51 -21.46 -78.89
CA ALA A 13 47.82 -20.81 -78.87
C ALA A 13 48.21 -20.43 -77.43
N ALA A 14 49.23 -21.14 -76.97
CA ALA A 14 50.30 -20.72 -76.07
C ALA A 14 49.99 -19.79 -74.88
N MET A 15 49.94 -20.45 -73.73
CA MET A 15 50.32 -19.95 -72.41
C MET A 15 51.62 -19.12 -72.44
N ARG A 16 51.55 -17.84 -72.09
CA ARG A 16 52.68 -17.05 -71.52
C ARG A 16 52.22 -15.69 -71.00
N SER A 17 52.31 -15.50 -69.69
CA SER A 17 52.48 -14.26 -68.94
C SER A 17 52.13 -14.59 -67.49
N GLY A 18 52.88 -14.31 -66.43
CA GLY A 18 54.01 -13.42 -66.24
C GLY A 18 54.01 -13.09 -64.75
N ARG A 19 55.04 -13.57 -64.03
CA ARG A 19 55.45 -13.20 -62.65
C ARG A 19 54.34 -13.00 -61.61
N SER A 20 54.12 -14.03 -60.79
CA SER A 20 53.53 -13.90 -59.46
C SER A 20 54.33 -12.92 -58.60
N ARG A 21 53.78 -11.72 -58.34
CA ARG A 21 54.24 -10.89 -57.23
C ARG A 21 53.88 -11.64 -55.95
N ILE A 22 54.91 -12.05 -55.23
CA ILE A 22 54.83 -12.54 -53.86
C ILE A 22 54.37 -11.34 -53.02
N TYR A 23 53.05 -11.19 -52.86
CA TYR A 23 52.48 -10.26 -51.89
C TYR A 23 52.70 -10.88 -50.50
N ARG A 24 53.59 -10.25 -49.73
CA ARG A 24 53.88 -10.60 -48.34
C ARG A 24 52.56 -10.67 -47.55
N PRO A 25 52.22 -11.81 -46.91
CA PRO A 25 50.96 -11.97 -46.16
C PRO A 25 50.99 -11.27 -44.79
N ALA A 26 51.83 -10.24 -44.61
CA ALA A 26 51.97 -9.52 -43.35
C ALA A 26 50.87 -8.49 -43.13
N ILE A 27 50.31 -7.93 -44.21
CA ILE A 27 49.31 -6.86 -44.15
C ILE A 27 47.92 -7.35 -43.69
N PRO A 28 47.35 -8.45 -44.22
CA PRO A 28 46.01 -8.88 -43.79
C PRO A 28 45.99 -9.37 -42.34
N VAL A 29 47.08 -9.98 -41.85
CA VAL A 29 47.20 -10.44 -40.46
C VAL A 29 47.23 -9.27 -39.48
N LEU A 30 47.92 -8.19 -39.83
CA LEU A 30 48.00 -6.99 -39.00
C LEU A 30 46.65 -6.29 -38.88
N VAL A 31 45.87 -6.21 -39.97
CA VAL A 31 44.53 -5.59 -39.96
C VAL A 31 43.57 -6.39 -39.09
N VAL A 32 43.61 -7.72 -39.14
CA VAL A 32 42.79 -8.59 -38.28
C VAL A 32 43.19 -8.46 -36.81
N ALA A 33 44.49 -8.37 -36.50
CA ALA A 33 44.98 -8.20 -35.14
C ALA A 33 44.58 -6.83 -34.54
N VAL A 34 44.65 -5.77 -35.33
CA VAL A 34 44.22 -4.43 -34.92
C VAL A 34 42.69 -4.40 -34.74
N ALA A 35 41.92 -4.99 -35.65
CA ALA A 35 40.45 -5.08 -35.49
C ALA A 35 40.05 -5.88 -34.24
N ALA A 36 40.78 -6.95 -33.90
CA ALA A 36 40.55 -7.73 -32.67
C ALA A 36 40.90 -6.93 -31.40
N LEU A 37 41.96 -6.11 -31.42
CA LEU A 37 42.32 -5.23 -30.31
C LEU A 37 41.32 -4.08 -30.12
N LEU A 38 40.71 -3.56 -31.20
CA LEU A 38 39.66 -2.53 -31.10
C LEU A 38 38.29 -3.09 -30.69
N ALA A 39 37.97 -4.35 -31.03
CA ALA A 39 36.71 -4.98 -30.63
C ALA A 39 36.61 -5.26 -29.12
N GLY A 40 37.75 -5.43 -28.43
CA GLY A 40 37.81 -5.68 -26.99
C GLY A 40 37.29 -4.52 -26.11
N CYS A 41 37.18 -3.30 -26.64
CA CYS A 41 36.68 -2.15 -25.89
C CYS A 41 35.17 -1.91 -26.02
N ALA A 42 34.48 -2.58 -26.94
CA ALA A 42 33.03 -2.40 -27.15
C ALA A 42 32.19 -3.32 -26.25
N ASP A 43 32.73 -4.48 -25.85
CA ASP A 43 32.03 -5.42 -24.95
C ASP A 43 32.24 -5.11 -23.45
N LEU A 44 33.14 -4.18 -23.09
CA LEU A 44 33.40 -3.79 -21.70
C LEU A 44 32.42 -2.75 -21.12
N LYS A 45 31.39 -2.34 -21.88
CA LYS A 45 30.38 -1.37 -21.42
C LYS A 45 28.93 -1.82 -21.66
N ARG A 46 28.69 -3.12 -21.56
CA ARG A 46 27.37 -3.63 -21.18
C ARG A 46 27.45 -4.33 -19.84
N ASP A 47 28.00 -3.61 -18.87
CA ASP A 47 27.56 -3.79 -17.49
C ASP A 47 26.09 -3.40 -17.46
N SER A 48 25.22 -4.34 -17.82
CA SER A 48 23.91 -4.38 -17.20
C SER A 48 24.23 -4.46 -15.72
N ILE A 49 24.14 -3.35 -15.02
CA ILE A 49 24.16 -3.32 -13.58
C ILE A 49 22.90 -4.07 -13.15
N THR A 50 22.93 -5.40 -13.21
CA THR A 50 22.09 -6.25 -12.41
C THR A 50 22.66 -6.10 -11.01
N VAL A 51 22.22 -5.05 -10.32
CA VAL A 51 22.39 -4.99 -8.87
C VAL A 51 21.81 -6.30 -8.35
N GLY A 52 22.66 -7.16 -7.80
CA GLY A 52 22.25 -8.26 -6.94
C GLY A 52 21.71 -7.69 -5.62
N ALA A 53 20.87 -6.66 -5.69
CA ALA A 53 20.06 -6.25 -4.58
C ALA A 53 19.11 -7.43 -4.37
N VAL A 54 19.46 -8.30 -3.41
CA VAL A 54 18.43 -8.99 -2.62
C VAL A 54 17.36 -7.92 -2.37
N PRO A 55 16.12 -8.10 -2.85
CA PRO A 55 15.15 -7.04 -2.82
C PRO A 55 14.99 -6.62 -1.36
N ASP A 56 15.46 -5.42 -1.04
CA ASP A 56 15.09 -4.70 0.18
C ASP A 56 13.67 -4.18 -0.02
N ASP A 57 12.79 -5.14 -0.31
CA ASP A 57 11.39 -4.90 -0.60
C ASP A 57 10.68 -4.90 0.74
N TYR A 58 10.09 -3.76 1.08
CA TYR A 58 9.28 -3.62 2.28
C TYR A 58 8.16 -4.66 2.35
N ARG A 59 7.72 -5.22 1.21
CA ARG A 59 6.68 -6.24 1.14
C ARG A 59 7.12 -7.58 1.72
N THR A 60 8.41 -7.88 1.71
CA THR A 60 8.97 -9.12 2.28
C THR A 60 9.48 -8.91 3.69
N THR A 61 10.15 -7.78 3.96
CA THR A 61 10.78 -7.50 5.26
C THR A 61 9.79 -6.97 6.29
N HIS A 62 8.80 -6.17 5.87
CA HIS A 62 7.86 -5.47 6.76
C HIS A 62 6.41 -5.52 6.21
N PRO A 63 5.85 -6.71 5.97
CA PRO A 63 4.51 -6.83 5.38
C PRO A 63 3.46 -6.18 6.28
N ILE A 64 2.51 -5.46 5.65
CA ILE A 64 1.29 -5.08 6.34
C ILE A 64 0.46 -6.33 6.58
N VAL A 65 0.21 -6.63 7.84
CA VAL A 65 -0.67 -7.71 8.28
C VAL A 65 -2.00 -7.13 8.77
N ILE A 66 -3.07 -7.86 8.50
CA ILE A 66 -4.40 -7.52 8.99
C ILE A 66 -4.64 -8.31 10.26
N ALA A 67 -4.93 -7.62 11.34
CA ALA A 67 -5.19 -8.22 12.64
C ALA A 67 -6.45 -7.65 13.28
N GLU A 68 -7.14 -8.50 14.04
CA GLU A 68 -8.22 -8.07 14.92
C GLU A 68 -7.64 -7.46 16.20
N LYS A 69 -8.12 -6.28 16.56
CA LYS A 69 -7.75 -5.59 17.79
C LYS A 69 -8.99 -5.24 18.59
N ASN A 70 -8.98 -5.62 19.87
CA ASN A 70 -9.99 -5.18 20.83
C ASN A 70 -9.76 -3.70 21.15
N LEU A 71 -10.65 -2.85 20.68
CA LEU A 71 -10.73 -1.45 21.09
C LEU A 71 -11.58 -1.37 22.35
N LYS A 72 -11.11 -0.63 23.35
CA LYS A 72 -11.82 -0.44 24.62
C LYS A 72 -11.65 0.97 25.14
N ILE A 73 -12.67 1.48 25.78
CA ILE A 73 -12.64 2.71 26.57
C ILE A 73 -13.31 2.47 27.92
N ASP A 74 -12.81 3.16 28.94
CA ASP A 74 -13.38 3.15 30.29
C ASP A 74 -14.03 4.51 30.54
N LEU A 75 -15.35 4.50 30.75
CA LEU A 75 -16.14 5.70 31.01
C LEU A 75 -16.39 5.81 32.53
N PRO A 76 -15.76 6.77 33.22
CA PRO A 76 -15.91 6.93 34.66
C PRO A 76 -17.31 7.43 34.98
N VAL A 77 -17.97 6.83 35.98
CA VAL A 77 -19.32 7.23 36.43
C VAL A 77 -19.25 7.57 37.92
N GLY A 78 -19.73 8.75 38.30
CA GLY A 78 -19.84 9.16 39.69
C GLY A 78 -21.01 8.47 40.39
N ALA A 79 -20.89 8.18 41.68
CA ALA A 79 -21.97 7.56 42.46
C ALA A 79 -23.25 8.42 42.51
N GLY A 80 -23.14 9.74 42.34
CA GLY A 80 -24.26 10.67 42.29
C GLY A 80 -24.85 10.90 40.88
N ASP A 81 -24.27 10.29 39.84
CA ASP A 81 -24.74 10.48 38.47
C ASP A 81 -26.11 9.84 38.27
N ARG A 82 -26.97 10.48 37.48
CA ARG A 82 -28.33 9.99 37.18
C ARG A 82 -28.46 9.39 35.78
N GLY A 83 -27.33 9.04 35.17
CA GLY A 83 -27.25 8.60 33.79
C GLY A 83 -25.97 9.11 33.13
N MET A 84 -25.93 9.03 31.81
CA MET A 84 -24.82 9.52 31.00
C MET A 84 -24.69 11.04 31.07
N THR A 85 -23.48 11.54 31.35
CA THR A 85 -23.13 12.96 31.30
C THR A 85 -22.85 13.41 29.87
N GLY A 86 -22.86 14.73 29.62
CA GLY A 86 -22.51 15.30 28.30
C GLY A 86 -21.10 14.92 27.84
N SER A 87 -20.12 15.00 28.74
CA SER A 87 -18.73 14.62 28.42
C SER A 87 -18.58 13.13 28.09
N GLN A 88 -19.29 12.25 28.80
CA GLN A 88 -19.31 10.82 28.48
C GLN A 88 -19.97 10.56 27.12
N ARG A 89 -21.02 11.31 26.77
CA ARG A 89 -21.67 11.23 25.45
C ARG A 89 -20.67 11.54 24.34
N ASP A 90 -19.97 12.66 24.43
CA ASP A 90 -19.02 13.09 23.40
C ASP A 90 -17.84 12.11 23.28
N THR A 91 -17.35 11.61 24.42
CA THR A 91 -16.30 10.58 24.46
C THR A 91 -16.75 9.28 23.79
N LEU A 92 -17.97 8.83 24.09
CA LEU A 92 -18.52 7.62 23.48
C LEU A 92 -18.77 7.82 21.99
N LEU A 93 -19.26 8.98 21.54
CA LEU A 93 -19.41 9.28 20.12
C LEU A 93 -18.07 9.23 19.38
N GLY A 94 -17.02 9.85 19.94
CA GLY A 94 -15.68 9.78 19.35
C GLY A 94 -15.13 8.35 19.29
N PHE A 95 -15.42 7.51 20.28
CA PHE A 95 -15.04 6.09 20.24
C PHE A 95 -15.81 5.28 19.19
N LEU A 96 -17.08 5.62 18.98
CA LEU A 96 -17.95 4.97 18.00
C LEU A 96 -17.71 5.48 16.56
N ASP A 97 -16.96 6.57 16.37
CA ASP A 97 -16.57 7.06 15.04
C ASP A 97 -15.73 6.01 14.28
N GLY A 98 -14.87 5.29 15.01
CA GLY A 98 -14.09 4.16 14.47
C GLY A 98 -14.86 2.84 14.34
N TYR A 99 -16.16 2.80 14.64
CA TYR A 99 -16.97 1.59 14.54
C TYR A 99 -17.38 1.34 13.09
N ASP A 100 -16.89 0.24 12.52
CA ASP A 100 -17.29 -0.17 11.17
C ASP A 100 -18.71 -0.76 11.15
N LYS A 101 -19.66 0.02 10.63
CA LYS A 101 -21.06 -0.38 10.48
C LYS A 101 -21.25 -1.53 9.48
N SER A 102 -20.33 -1.71 8.54
CA SER A 102 -20.41 -2.77 7.53
C SER A 102 -19.97 -4.12 8.10
N ALA A 103 -18.89 -4.16 8.88
CA ALA A 103 -18.47 -5.34 9.63
C ALA A 103 -19.44 -5.67 10.78
N ALA A 104 -20.10 -4.65 11.34
CA ALA A 104 -21.05 -4.76 12.44
C ALA A 104 -20.56 -5.63 13.63
N PRO A 105 -19.37 -5.35 14.19
CA PRO A 105 -18.82 -6.13 15.30
C PRO A 105 -19.68 -5.98 16.56
N THR A 106 -19.63 -6.96 17.46
CA THR A 106 -20.38 -6.90 18.71
C THR A 106 -19.81 -5.80 19.62
N LEU A 107 -20.66 -4.84 20.00
CA LEU A 107 -20.35 -3.82 21.00
C LEU A 107 -20.70 -4.37 22.39
N THR A 108 -19.69 -4.54 23.23
CA THR A 108 -19.86 -4.98 24.62
C THR A 108 -19.81 -3.80 25.56
N ILE A 109 -20.84 -3.63 26.38
CA ILE A 109 -20.90 -2.63 27.45
C ILE A 109 -20.87 -3.40 28.77
N SER A 110 -19.77 -3.30 29.50
CA SER A 110 -19.54 -3.99 30.77
C SER A 110 -19.77 -3.04 31.93
N ILE A 111 -20.81 -3.30 32.72
CA ILE A 111 -21.23 -2.49 33.86
C ILE A 111 -20.62 -3.07 35.14
N PRO A 112 -20.03 -2.25 36.02
CA PRO A 112 -19.53 -2.75 37.30
C PRO A 112 -20.68 -3.17 38.23
N SER A 113 -20.49 -4.26 38.96
CA SER A 113 -21.32 -4.68 40.09
C SER A 113 -20.53 -4.67 41.39
N GLY A 114 -21.23 -4.47 42.51
CA GLY A 114 -20.66 -4.45 43.85
C GLY A 114 -19.82 -3.21 44.13
N SER A 115 -19.94 -2.14 43.36
CA SER A 115 -19.28 -0.84 43.58
C SER A 115 -20.24 0.20 44.15
N ALA A 116 -19.71 1.25 44.78
CA ALA A 116 -20.48 2.35 45.35
C ALA A 116 -21.36 3.08 44.32
N ASN A 117 -20.99 3.00 43.04
CA ASN A 117 -21.69 3.62 41.92
C ASN A 117 -22.53 2.65 41.07
N GLU A 118 -22.76 1.40 41.49
CA GLU A 118 -23.45 0.37 40.68
C GLU A 118 -24.79 0.84 40.10
N ILE A 119 -25.62 1.52 40.91
CA ILE A 119 -26.93 2.01 40.48
C ILE A 119 -26.78 3.08 39.39
N ALA A 120 -25.90 4.06 39.62
CA ALA A 120 -25.59 5.13 38.67
C ALA A 120 -24.99 4.55 37.38
N ALA A 121 -24.08 3.59 37.50
CA ALA A 121 -23.45 2.90 36.37
C ALA A 121 -24.46 2.08 35.57
N THR A 122 -25.44 1.45 36.22
CA THR A 122 -26.52 0.74 35.52
C THR A 122 -27.39 1.70 34.70
N ALA A 123 -27.72 2.88 35.24
CA ALA A 123 -28.46 3.90 34.52
C ALA A 123 -27.65 4.44 33.33
N ALA A 124 -26.40 4.82 33.55
CA ALA A 124 -25.49 5.30 32.51
C ALA A 124 -25.23 4.25 31.42
N GLY A 125 -25.08 2.98 31.78
CA GLY A 125 -24.89 1.88 30.82
C GLY A 125 -26.09 1.71 29.89
N ARG A 126 -27.32 1.91 30.38
CA ARG A 126 -28.54 1.94 29.55
C ARG A 126 -28.57 3.15 28.63
N ASP A 127 -28.10 4.32 29.09
CA ASP A 127 -27.95 5.51 28.24
C ASP A 127 -26.91 5.29 27.14
N PHE A 128 -25.76 4.68 27.45
CA PHE A 128 -24.73 4.34 26.47
C PHE A 128 -25.24 3.38 25.40
N ALA A 129 -26.00 2.35 25.79
CA ALA A 129 -26.64 1.46 24.83
C ALA A 129 -27.63 2.22 23.93
N ARG A 130 -28.42 3.14 24.50
CA ARG A 130 -29.34 3.99 23.71
C ARG A 130 -28.60 4.92 22.75
N LEU A 131 -27.48 5.51 23.18
CA LEU A 131 -26.65 6.35 22.33
C LEU A 131 -26.04 5.53 21.18
N ALA A 132 -25.48 4.35 21.46
CA ALA A 132 -24.93 3.46 20.45
C ALA A 132 -25.98 3.09 19.37
N ILE A 133 -27.22 2.81 19.79
CA ILE A 133 -28.34 2.57 18.87
C ILE A 133 -28.62 3.82 18.02
N ALA A 134 -28.68 5.00 18.64
CA ALA A 134 -28.89 6.26 17.92
C ALA A 134 -27.76 6.57 16.94
N SER A 135 -26.52 6.13 17.20
CA SER A 135 -25.36 6.23 16.31
C SER A 135 -25.38 5.23 15.14
N GLY A 136 -26.39 4.35 15.07
CA GLY A 136 -26.60 3.40 13.98
C GLY A 136 -26.12 1.97 14.26
N ILE A 137 -25.78 1.65 15.50
CA ILE A 137 -25.44 0.27 15.89
C ILE A 137 -26.72 -0.52 16.11
N SER A 138 -26.86 -1.64 15.42
CA SER A 138 -28.04 -2.49 15.58
C SER A 138 -28.14 -3.04 17.01
N ARG A 139 -29.35 -3.03 17.58
CA ARG A 139 -29.62 -3.49 18.95
C ARG A 139 -29.13 -4.93 19.19
N ASN A 140 -29.21 -5.81 18.20
CA ASN A 140 -28.76 -7.20 18.30
C ASN A 140 -27.22 -7.36 18.33
N ARG A 141 -26.46 -6.30 18.05
CA ARG A 141 -25.00 -6.25 18.17
C ARG A 141 -24.53 -5.64 19.48
N ILE A 142 -25.44 -5.19 20.35
CA ILE A 142 -25.07 -4.61 21.65
C ILE A 142 -25.30 -5.65 22.73
N VAL A 143 -24.22 -6.03 23.42
CA VAL A 143 -24.25 -6.95 24.54
C VAL A 143 -23.91 -6.18 25.81
N MET A 144 -24.86 -6.16 26.74
CA MET A 144 -24.62 -5.62 28.08
C MET A 144 -24.19 -6.76 28.99
N THR A 145 -23.01 -6.62 29.60
CA THR A 145 -22.47 -7.57 30.57
C THR A 145 -22.20 -6.87 31.89
N THR A 146 -21.96 -7.67 32.94
CA THR A 146 -21.63 -7.17 34.26
C THR A 146 -20.27 -7.74 34.66
N TYR A 147 -19.46 -6.94 35.35
CA TYR A 147 -18.18 -7.39 35.91
C TYR A 147 -18.07 -6.96 37.37
N GLN A 148 -17.42 -7.78 38.20
CA GLN A 148 -17.27 -7.48 39.61
C GLN A 148 -16.22 -6.37 39.84
N SER A 149 -16.59 -5.35 40.60
CA SER A 149 -15.67 -4.31 41.05
C SER A 149 -14.58 -4.89 41.95
N VAL A 150 -13.38 -4.32 41.86
CA VAL A 150 -12.24 -4.73 42.70
C VAL A 150 -12.45 -4.33 44.16
N SER A 151 -13.17 -3.24 44.42
CA SER A 151 -13.55 -2.81 45.77
C SER A 151 -14.96 -2.22 45.80
N ALA A 152 -15.60 -2.32 46.96
CA ALA A 152 -16.97 -1.85 47.16
C ALA A 152 -17.06 -0.33 47.23
N GLU A 153 -16.00 0.33 47.69
CA GLU A 153 -15.94 1.77 47.88
C GLU A 153 -15.48 2.52 46.61
N ALA A 154 -14.98 1.81 45.59
CA ALA A 154 -14.52 2.44 44.36
C ALA A 154 -15.67 2.85 43.44
N SER A 155 -15.50 4.00 42.78
CA SER A 155 -16.30 4.37 41.60
C SER A 155 -15.74 3.67 40.37
N ALA A 156 -16.18 2.45 40.12
CA ALA A 156 -15.70 1.64 39.00
C ALA A 156 -16.26 2.17 37.65
N PRO A 157 -15.46 2.23 36.58
CA PRO A 157 -15.93 2.75 35.28
C PRO A 157 -16.76 1.72 34.51
N ILE A 158 -17.57 2.18 33.56
CA ILE A 158 -18.20 1.30 32.57
C ILE A 158 -17.21 1.07 31.44
N ARG A 159 -17.01 -0.19 31.04
CA ARG A 159 -16.11 -0.54 29.94
C ARG A 159 -16.89 -0.74 28.66
N VAL A 160 -16.57 -0.01 27.61
CA VAL A 160 -17.16 -0.20 26.29
C VAL A 160 -16.09 -0.74 25.35
N ALA A 161 -16.37 -1.84 24.67
CA ALA A 161 -15.40 -2.51 23.80
C ALA A 161 -16.04 -3.10 22.54
N TYR A 162 -15.29 -3.11 21.45
CA TYR A 162 -15.62 -3.85 20.23
C TYR A 162 -14.34 -4.30 19.51
N VAL A 163 -14.48 -5.32 18.67
CA VAL A 163 -13.39 -5.79 17.80
C VAL A 163 -13.33 -4.91 16.56
N SER A 164 -12.15 -4.40 16.25
CA SER A 164 -11.86 -3.67 15.01
C SER A 164 -10.77 -4.38 14.23
N VAL A 165 -10.96 -4.50 12.93
CA VAL A 165 -9.93 -5.00 12.02
C VAL A 165 -8.99 -3.84 11.71
N LYS A 166 -7.68 -4.01 11.92
CA LYS A 166 -6.66 -3.00 11.62
C LYS A 166 -5.53 -3.58 10.78
N ALA A 167 -5.02 -2.74 9.88
CA ALA A 167 -3.74 -2.96 9.24
C ALA A 167 -2.64 -2.54 10.22
N GLN A 168 -1.63 -3.38 10.40
CA GLN A 168 -0.45 -3.06 11.20
C GLN A 168 0.78 -3.80 10.67
N THR A 169 1.96 -3.35 11.07
CA THR A 169 3.22 -4.06 10.83
C THR A 169 3.74 -4.65 12.13
N GLU A 170 4.89 -5.32 12.07
CA GLU A 170 5.67 -5.59 13.27
C GLU A 170 6.12 -4.27 13.95
N ARG A 171 6.60 -4.38 15.19
CA ARG A 171 7.08 -3.24 15.96
C ARG A 171 8.37 -2.69 15.34
N CYS A 172 8.30 -1.50 14.75
CA CYS A 172 9.47 -0.77 14.26
C CYS A 172 10.39 -0.29 15.40
N GLY A 173 11.64 0.03 15.09
CA GLY A 173 12.59 0.63 16.02
C GLY A 173 13.91 -0.14 16.16
N ARG A 174 14.32 -0.89 15.14
CA ARG A 174 15.62 -1.57 15.11
C ARG A 174 16.57 -0.86 14.14
N TRP A 175 17.69 -0.41 14.69
CA TRP A 175 18.72 0.33 13.96
C TRP A 175 20.08 -0.39 14.06
N PRO A 176 20.25 -1.51 13.33
CA PRO A 176 21.48 -2.31 13.40
C PRO A 176 22.68 -1.66 12.71
N GLU A 177 22.46 -0.85 11.67
CA GLU A 177 23.50 -0.09 10.97
C GLU A 177 23.37 1.43 11.18
N ASP A 178 24.43 2.17 10.86
CA ASP A 178 24.46 3.64 10.86
C ASP A 178 23.67 4.19 9.65
N LEU A 179 22.75 5.12 9.91
CA LEU A 179 21.89 5.77 8.90
C LEU A 179 22.65 6.53 7.82
N LEU A 180 23.89 6.93 8.09
CA LEU A 180 24.74 7.65 7.13
C LEU A 180 25.42 6.72 6.12
N GLN A 181 25.35 5.40 6.29
CA GLN A 181 25.94 4.43 5.36
C GLN A 181 25.03 4.19 4.14
N THR A 182 25.05 5.13 3.20
CA THR A 182 24.17 5.13 2.00
C THR A 182 24.90 4.87 0.68
N SER A 183 26.17 4.46 0.71
CA SER A 183 27.00 4.26 -0.49
C SER A 183 26.43 3.27 -1.49
N GLU A 184 25.61 2.32 -1.04
CA GLU A 184 24.96 1.30 -1.87
C GLU A 184 23.55 1.70 -2.36
N ASN A 185 23.07 2.91 -2.02
CA ASN A 185 21.71 3.39 -2.31
C ASN A 185 20.59 2.43 -1.87
N LYS A 186 20.78 1.73 -0.74
CA LYS A 186 19.77 0.87 -0.13
C LYS A 186 18.97 1.62 0.92
N HIS A 187 17.78 1.12 1.24
CA HIS A 187 17.04 1.69 2.36
C HIS A 187 17.73 1.31 3.68
N TYR A 188 17.57 2.15 4.69
CA TYR A 188 17.97 1.78 6.05
C TYR A 188 16.95 0.77 6.61
N ALA A 189 17.39 -0.09 7.54
CA ALA A 189 16.61 -1.25 8.01
C ALA A 189 15.15 -0.94 8.41
N ASP A 190 14.92 0.19 9.08
CA ASP A 190 13.60 0.62 9.58
C ASP A 190 12.77 1.46 8.59
N PHE A 191 13.30 1.78 7.40
CA PHE A 191 12.59 2.60 6.41
C PHE A 191 11.30 1.92 5.96
N GLY A 192 11.39 0.64 5.59
CA GLY A 192 10.23 -0.15 5.19
C GLY A 192 9.18 -0.25 6.30
N CYS A 193 9.61 -0.47 7.54
CA CYS A 193 8.69 -0.56 8.68
C CYS A 193 7.97 0.76 8.94
N SER A 194 8.70 1.87 9.03
CA SER A 194 8.11 3.19 9.28
C SER A 194 7.14 3.61 8.16
N TYR A 195 7.51 3.36 6.90
CA TYR A 195 6.66 3.64 5.76
C TYR A 195 5.39 2.79 5.77
N GLN A 196 5.51 1.47 5.96
CA GLN A 196 4.36 0.55 5.99
C GLN A 196 3.45 0.81 7.20
N ASN A 197 4.01 1.15 8.36
CA ASN A 197 3.23 1.50 9.55
C ASN A 197 2.43 2.81 9.35
N ASN A 198 3.03 3.82 8.71
CA ASN A 198 2.33 5.06 8.35
C ASN A 198 1.25 4.81 7.30
N LEU A 199 1.53 3.98 6.29
CA LEU A 199 0.53 3.60 5.29
C LEU A 199 -0.64 2.88 5.97
N ALA A 200 -0.36 1.85 6.76
CA ALA A 200 -1.35 1.08 7.51
C ALA A 200 -2.22 1.96 8.44
N SER A 201 -1.63 3.00 9.04
CA SER A 201 -2.36 3.95 9.90
C SER A 201 -3.29 4.89 9.13
N GLN A 202 -2.98 5.19 7.86
CA GLN A 202 -3.79 6.04 6.98
C GLN A 202 -4.87 5.26 6.23
N MET A 203 -4.84 3.92 6.28
CA MET A 203 -5.81 3.09 5.58
C MET A 203 -7.20 3.21 6.21
N ALA A 204 -8.16 3.72 5.42
CA ALA A 204 -9.55 3.80 5.84
C ALA A 204 -10.19 2.40 6.02
N ASN A 205 -9.90 1.47 5.11
CA ASN A 205 -10.40 0.10 5.19
C ASN A 205 -9.26 -0.92 5.00
N PRO A 206 -8.79 -1.60 6.07
CA PRO A 206 -7.76 -2.63 5.99
C PRO A 206 -8.12 -3.82 5.11
N THR A 207 -9.42 -4.15 4.97
CA THR A 207 -9.85 -5.33 4.20
C THR A 207 -9.61 -5.20 2.70
N ASP A 208 -9.39 -3.97 2.21
CA ASP A 208 -9.05 -3.71 0.80
C ASP A 208 -7.70 -4.34 0.40
N LEU A 209 -6.83 -4.70 1.36
CA LEU A 209 -5.57 -5.44 1.08
C LEU A 209 -5.79 -6.92 0.79
N LEU A 210 -6.91 -7.51 1.22
CA LEU A 210 -7.23 -8.91 0.94
C LEU A 210 -7.75 -9.09 -0.48
N GLY A 211 -8.37 -8.05 -1.03
CA GLY A 211 -8.90 -8.07 -2.37
C GLY A 211 -9.69 -6.81 -2.70
N PRO A 212 -9.98 -6.59 -4.00
CA PRO A 212 -10.76 -5.43 -4.43
C PRO A 212 -12.21 -5.53 -3.93
N ARG A 213 -12.77 -4.40 -3.49
CA ARG A 213 -14.21 -4.27 -3.27
C ARG A 213 -14.97 -4.41 -4.59
N LYS A 214 -16.24 -4.84 -4.52
CA LYS A 214 -17.13 -4.84 -5.68
C LYS A 214 -17.18 -3.42 -6.25
N GLN A 215 -16.79 -3.27 -7.52
CA GLN A 215 -16.87 -2.00 -8.22
C GLN A 215 -18.35 -1.59 -8.35
N SER A 216 -18.62 -0.30 -8.22
CA SER A 216 -19.93 0.24 -8.58
C SER A 216 -20.17 0.06 -10.06
N ASP A 217 -21.45 0.00 -10.45
CA ASP A 217 -21.81 0.00 -11.87
C ASP A 217 -21.30 1.28 -12.55
N ILE A 218 -21.07 1.17 -13.85
CA ILE A 218 -20.58 2.29 -14.65
C ILE A 218 -21.72 3.28 -14.86
N ASP A 219 -21.52 4.53 -14.42
CA ASP A 219 -22.32 5.66 -14.88
C ASP A 219 -21.81 6.10 -16.27
N ALA A 220 -22.44 5.58 -17.32
CA ALA A 220 -22.03 5.84 -18.69
C ALA A 220 -22.22 7.30 -19.11
N GLU A 221 -23.24 7.97 -18.57
CA GLU A 221 -23.56 9.36 -18.88
C GLU A 221 -22.49 10.28 -18.30
N ASN A 222 -22.22 10.15 -16.99
CA ASN A 222 -21.21 10.95 -16.32
C ASN A 222 -19.81 10.72 -16.92
N ARG A 223 -19.45 9.46 -17.21
CA ARG A 223 -18.16 9.17 -17.87
C ARG A 223 -18.06 9.79 -19.25
N SER A 224 -19.14 9.79 -20.04
CA SER A 224 -19.14 10.42 -21.37
C SER A 224 -18.97 11.93 -21.26
N ALA A 225 -19.68 12.58 -20.34
CA ALA A 225 -19.55 14.00 -20.06
C ALA A 225 -18.12 14.40 -19.65
N VAL A 226 -17.50 13.66 -18.72
CA VAL A 226 -16.10 13.90 -18.30
C VAL A 226 -15.11 13.72 -19.46
N ILE A 227 -15.31 12.70 -20.30
CA ILE A 227 -14.48 12.47 -21.48
C ILE A 227 -14.60 13.63 -22.48
N ASP A 228 -15.81 14.15 -22.69
CA ASP A 228 -16.03 15.26 -23.61
C ASP A 228 -15.44 16.57 -23.07
N VAL A 229 -15.52 16.83 -21.76
CA VAL A 229 -14.80 17.94 -21.10
C VAL A 229 -13.28 17.81 -21.32
N TYR A 230 -12.71 16.63 -21.07
CA TYR A 230 -11.28 16.37 -21.29
C TYR A 230 -10.88 16.59 -22.75
N ARG A 231 -11.67 16.10 -23.72
CA ARG A 231 -11.41 16.27 -25.16
C ARG A 231 -11.44 17.73 -25.59
N GLN A 232 -12.35 18.52 -25.01
CA GLN A 232 -12.46 19.95 -25.29
C GLN A 232 -11.35 20.78 -24.63
N ARG A 233 -10.42 20.13 -23.89
CA ARG A 233 -9.47 20.79 -22.97
C ARG A 233 -10.19 21.71 -21.97
N GLY A 234 -11.45 21.40 -21.69
CA GLY A 234 -12.24 22.08 -20.68
C GLY A 234 -11.74 21.67 -19.30
N ILE A 235 -11.66 22.65 -18.41
CA ILE A 235 -11.59 22.41 -16.98
C ILE A 235 -13.06 22.34 -16.53
N SER A 236 -13.46 21.34 -15.72
CA SER A 236 -14.85 21.32 -15.22
C SER A 236 -15.10 22.56 -14.37
N GLU A 237 -16.34 23.09 -14.39
CA GLU A 237 -16.63 24.37 -13.73
C GLU A 237 -16.32 24.36 -12.23
N GLU A 238 -16.37 23.19 -11.61
CA GLU A 238 -16.02 22.92 -10.21
C GLU A 238 -14.56 23.31 -9.87
N PHE A 239 -13.64 23.29 -10.83
CA PHE A 239 -12.24 23.69 -10.64
C PHE A 239 -11.95 25.15 -11.00
N PHE A 240 -12.93 25.91 -11.53
CA PHE A 240 -12.74 27.35 -11.75
C PHE A 240 -12.89 28.18 -10.47
N GLY A 241 -13.53 27.63 -9.42
CA GLY A 241 -13.89 28.38 -8.21
C GLY A 241 -13.00 28.19 -6.99
N ASN A 242 -12.15 27.16 -6.94
CA ASN A 242 -11.38 26.82 -5.74
C ASN A 242 -9.87 26.86 -6.02
N SER A 243 -9.30 28.07 -6.03
CA SER A 243 -7.87 28.20 -5.76
C SER A 243 -7.70 28.13 -4.25
N GLU A 244 -7.05 27.08 -3.73
CA GLU A 244 -6.67 26.97 -2.31
C GLU A 244 -5.53 27.96 -1.91
N VAL A 245 -5.28 28.99 -2.73
CA VAL A 245 -4.16 29.90 -2.57
C VAL A 245 -4.66 31.35 -2.63
N GLU A 246 -5.36 31.77 -1.58
CA GLU A 246 -5.29 33.15 -1.10
C GLU A 246 -4.56 33.11 0.24
N TYR A 247 -3.25 33.38 0.20
CA TYR A 247 -2.44 33.72 1.38
C TYR A 247 -2.47 35.23 1.61
#